data_AF-A0A8C2X9B9-F1
#
_entry.id   AF-A0A8C2X9B9-F1
#
_cell.length_a   1.000
_cell.length_b   1.000
_cell.length_c   1.000
_cell.angle_alpha   90.00
_cell.angle_beta   90.00
_cell.angle_gamma   90.00
#
_symmetry.space_group_name_H-M   'P 1'
#
loop_
_entity.id
_entity.type
_entity.pdbx_description
1 polymer ?
#
loop_
_entity_poly.entity_id
_entity_poly.type
_entity_poly.pdbx_seq_one_letter_code
_entity_poly.pdbx_strand_id
1 'polypeptide(L)'
;AYLQLCDFQSAAACYKRVWILRPGSCGARLAFVYFLQGQCLFDRGLFLEALRAFSKAAEVKPDCRAYKVKRLACLAAAGHPAASLKLVSDWMLAGGPTSDLYVLRARLHKLLHQVSLCYRDVRSALALTPRCPEAAALLLQLQATGEWHRQEAVNGALRGRLPDALGSTNMALENCPRDARLYLTCINVSTGLLGLSEGFCTDA
;
A
#
# COMPACT_ATOMS: atom_id res chain seq x y z
N ALA A 1 -0.87 -39.50 4.25
CA ALA A 1 -1.52 -39.64 5.58
C ALA A 1 -1.68 -38.28 6.26
N TYR A 2 -0.68 -37.71 6.95
CA TYR A 2 -0.87 -36.49 7.77
C TYR A 2 -1.46 -35.27 7.05
N LEU A 3 -1.06 -34.99 5.81
CA LEU A 3 -1.62 -33.87 5.04
C LEU A 3 -3.12 -34.02 4.73
N GLN A 4 -3.60 -35.25 4.53
CA GLN A 4 -5.04 -35.51 4.31
C GLN A 4 -5.87 -35.29 5.58
N LEU A 5 -5.23 -35.38 6.74
CA LEU A 5 -5.83 -35.10 8.05
C LEU A 5 -5.65 -33.64 8.47
N CYS A 6 -5.06 -32.79 7.62
CA CYS A 6 -4.65 -31.42 7.95
C CYS A 6 -3.73 -31.33 9.18
N ASP A 7 -3.04 -32.41 9.54
CA ASP A 7 -2.03 -32.42 10.59
C ASP A 7 -0.69 -31.93 10.03
N PHE A 8 -0.62 -30.61 9.85
CA PHE A 8 0.55 -29.94 9.29
C PHE A 8 1.77 -30.02 10.22
N GLN A 9 1.55 -30.13 11.54
CA GLN A 9 2.64 -30.18 12.52
C GLN A 9 3.38 -31.50 12.42
N SER A 10 2.66 -32.64 12.44
CA SER A 10 3.25 -33.96 12.26
C SER A 10 3.87 -34.11 10.86
N ALA A 11 3.19 -33.62 9.83
CA ALA A 11 3.74 -33.61 8.47
C ALA A 11 5.07 -32.84 8.39
N ALA A 12 5.14 -31.63 8.94
CA ALA A 12 6.36 -30.83 8.95
C ALA A 12 7.47 -31.48 9.78
N ALA A 13 7.15 -32.12 10.92
CA ALA A 13 8.12 -32.84 11.73
C ALA A 13 8.75 -34.02 10.98
N CYS A 14 7.95 -34.81 10.27
CA CYS A 14 8.46 -35.89 9.42
C CYS A 14 9.41 -35.36 8.34
N TYR A 15 9.00 -34.31 7.61
CA TYR A 15 9.86 -33.74 6.56
C TYR A 15 11.11 -33.06 7.10
N LYS A 16 11.08 -32.44 8.28
CA LYS A 16 12.28 -31.92 8.94
C LYS A 16 13.27 -33.03 9.27
N ARG A 17 12.80 -34.16 9.80
CA ARG A 17 13.66 -35.30 10.12
C ARG A 17 14.33 -35.85 8.86
N VAL A 18 13.59 -35.97 7.76
CA VAL A 18 14.14 -36.35 6.45
C VAL A 18 15.16 -35.32 5.96
N TRP A 19 14.89 -34.03 6.16
CA TRP A 19 15.80 -32.96 5.75
C TRP A 19 17.14 -33.02 6.49
N ILE A 20 17.12 -33.25 7.81
CA ILE A 20 18.34 -33.43 8.61
C ILE A 20 19.15 -34.64 8.14
N LEU A 21 18.47 -35.76 7.84
CA LEU A 21 19.12 -36.99 7.39
C LEU A 21 19.66 -36.90 5.95
N ARG A 22 18.98 -36.14 5.08
CA ARG A 22 19.35 -35.96 3.66
C ARG A 22 19.09 -34.51 3.22
N PRO A 23 20.05 -33.60 3.48
CA PRO A 23 19.97 -32.21 3.03
C PRO A 23 19.74 -32.13 1.52
N GLY A 24 18.70 -31.40 1.09
CA GLY A 24 18.36 -31.17 -0.32
C GLY A 24 17.21 -32.01 -0.89
N SER A 25 16.81 -33.11 -0.24
CA SER A 25 15.83 -34.06 -0.83
C SER A 25 14.36 -33.65 -0.68
N CYS A 26 13.99 -32.95 0.41
CA CYS A 26 12.59 -32.69 0.75
C CYS A 26 12.25 -31.23 1.12
N GLY A 27 13.17 -30.29 0.90
CA GLY A 27 12.96 -28.87 1.21
C GLY A 27 11.72 -28.28 0.53
N ALA A 28 11.51 -28.60 -0.76
CA ALA A 28 10.34 -28.14 -1.49
C ALA A 28 9.02 -28.63 -0.88
N ARG A 29 8.96 -29.91 -0.44
CA ARG A 29 7.76 -30.46 0.22
C ARG A 29 7.55 -29.84 1.60
N LEU A 30 8.61 -29.67 2.38
CA LEU A 30 8.50 -29.02 3.68
C LEU A 30 7.99 -27.57 3.56
N ALA A 31 8.53 -26.80 2.62
CA ALA A 31 8.06 -25.44 2.34
C ALA A 31 6.58 -25.43 1.94
N PHE A 32 6.16 -26.41 1.12
CA PHE A 32 4.76 -26.56 0.72
C PHE A 32 3.84 -26.92 1.90
N VAL A 33 4.26 -27.79 2.82
CA VAL A 33 3.50 -28.09 4.04
C VAL A 33 3.28 -26.83 4.87
N TYR A 34 4.31 -26.01 5.06
CA TYR A 34 4.19 -24.74 5.77
C TYR A 34 3.29 -23.74 5.04
N PHE A 35 3.35 -23.71 3.70
CA PHE A 35 2.46 -22.88 2.90
C PHE A 35 0.99 -23.29 3.09
N LEU A 36 0.68 -24.59 3.03
CA LEU A 36 -0.68 -25.09 3.27
C LEU A 36 -1.16 -24.76 4.69
N GLN A 37 -0.30 -24.96 5.69
CA GLN A 37 -0.60 -24.57 7.07
C GLN A 37 -0.93 -23.08 7.17
N GLY A 38 -0.08 -22.23 6.57
CA GLY A 38 -0.29 -20.78 6.55
C GLY A 38 -1.58 -20.39 5.84
N GLN A 39 -1.92 -21.06 4.74
CA GLN A 39 -3.18 -20.81 4.02
C GLN A 39 -4.39 -21.15 4.89
N CYS A 40 -4.42 -22.33 5.53
CA CYS A 40 -5.51 -22.71 6.43
C CYS A 40 -5.66 -21.76 7.62
N LEU A 41 -4.55 -21.28 8.19
CA LEU A 41 -4.56 -20.31 9.29
C LEU A 41 -5.05 -18.93 8.82
N PHE A 42 -4.66 -18.52 7.62
CA PHE A 42 -5.10 -17.26 7.01
C PHE A 42 -6.61 -17.27 6.76
N ASP A 43 -7.13 -18.37 6.22
CA ASP A 43 -8.56 -18.52 5.94
C ASP A 43 -9.41 -18.55 7.23
N ARG A 44 -8.79 -18.90 8.37
CA ARG A 44 -9.40 -18.81 9.71
C ARG A 44 -9.23 -17.45 10.39
N GLY A 45 -8.58 -16.48 9.75
CA GLY A 45 -8.30 -15.15 10.33
C GLY A 45 -7.14 -15.11 11.33
N LEU A 46 -6.39 -16.21 11.50
CA LEU A 46 -5.24 -16.28 12.41
C LEU A 46 -3.98 -15.72 11.73
N PHE A 47 -3.99 -14.43 11.41
CA PHE A 47 -2.99 -13.81 10.53
C PHE A 47 -1.55 -13.87 11.04
N LEU A 48 -1.33 -13.70 12.36
CA LEU A 48 0.02 -13.77 12.94
C LEU A 48 0.58 -15.20 12.93
N GLU A 49 -0.27 -16.21 13.12
CA GLU A 49 0.16 -17.61 13.02
C GLU A 49 0.42 -18.00 11.56
N ALA A 50 -0.45 -17.55 10.65
CA ALA A 50 -0.25 -17.70 9.22
C ALA A 50 1.08 -17.07 8.78
N LEU A 51 1.40 -15.86 9.27
CA LEU A 51 2.66 -15.18 9.02
C LEU A 51 3.87 -16.01 9.47
N ARG A 52 3.82 -16.63 10.65
CA ARG A 52 4.87 -17.54 11.13
C ARG A 52 5.04 -18.74 10.21
N ALA A 53 3.94 -19.36 9.76
CA ALA A 53 3.98 -20.49 8.84
C ALA A 53 4.58 -20.10 7.48
N PHE A 54 4.14 -18.99 6.87
CA PHE A 54 4.72 -18.51 5.62
C PHE A 54 6.18 -18.04 5.76
N SER A 55 6.59 -17.55 6.94
CA SER A 55 7.98 -17.19 7.20
C SER A 55 8.87 -18.44 7.25
N LYS A 56 8.42 -19.52 7.90
CA LYS A 56 9.08 -20.82 7.81
C LYS A 56 9.16 -21.34 6.38
N ALA A 57 8.10 -21.20 5.57
CA ALA A 57 8.14 -21.57 4.16
C ALA A 57 9.22 -20.78 3.38
N ALA A 58 9.33 -19.48 3.66
CA ALA A 58 10.34 -18.60 3.06
C ALA A 58 11.77 -18.91 3.53
N GLU A 59 11.96 -19.34 4.78
CA GLU A 59 13.28 -19.81 5.27
C GLU A 59 13.76 -21.05 4.51
N VAL A 60 12.84 -21.98 4.21
CA VAL A 60 13.17 -23.20 3.45
C VAL A 60 13.41 -22.92 1.97
N LYS A 61 12.67 -21.97 1.38
CA LYS A 61 12.81 -21.55 -0.03
C LYS A 61 12.71 -20.03 -0.17
N PRO A 62 13.81 -19.30 -0.01
CA PRO A 62 13.82 -17.84 0.06
C PRO A 62 13.45 -17.15 -1.27
N ASP A 63 13.66 -17.81 -2.40
CA ASP A 63 13.41 -17.23 -3.72
C ASP A 63 11.94 -17.31 -4.14
N CYS A 64 11.09 -17.98 -3.37
CA CYS A 64 9.68 -18.12 -3.72
C CYS A 64 8.89 -16.83 -3.45
N ARG A 65 8.53 -16.12 -4.54
CA ARG A 65 7.71 -14.89 -4.48
C ARG A 65 6.34 -15.11 -3.82
N ALA A 66 5.72 -16.27 -4.02
CA ALA A 66 4.40 -16.57 -3.43
C ALA A 66 4.42 -16.48 -1.90
N TYR A 67 5.48 -16.99 -1.25
CA TYR A 67 5.61 -16.94 0.21
C TYR A 67 5.81 -15.52 0.71
N LYS A 68 6.64 -14.74 0.00
CA LYS A 68 6.85 -13.32 0.25
C LYS A 68 5.52 -12.54 0.20
N VAL A 69 4.74 -12.72 -0.86
CA VAL A 69 3.41 -12.09 -1.02
C VAL A 69 2.43 -12.49 0.08
N LYS A 70 2.39 -13.77 0.47
CA LYS A 70 1.51 -14.22 1.56
C LYS A 70 1.91 -13.65 2.92
N ARG A 71 3.21 -13.52 3.21
CA ARG A 71 3.69 -12.83 4.43
C ARG A 71 3.22 -11.37 4.48
N LEU A 72 3.33 -10.66 3.36
CA LEU A 72 2.82 -9.29 3.25
C LEU A 72 1.31 -9.23 3.50
N ALA A 73 0.53 -10.12 2.88
CA ALA A 73 -0.92 -10.19 3.08
C ALA A 73 -1.29 -10.42 4.55
N CYS A 74 -0.57 -11.31 5.25
CA CYS A 74 -0.77 -11.51 6.69
C CYS A 74 -0.47 -10.26 7.52
N LEU A 75 0.63 -9.55 7.23
CA LEU A 75 0.98 -8.32 7.96
C LEU A 75 -0.06 -7.21 7.73
N ALA A 76 -0.55 -7.06 6.51
CA ALA A 76 -1.59 -6.11 6.18
C ALA A 76 -2.91 -6.46 6.89
N ALA A 77 -3.33 -7.73 6.84
CA ALA A 77 -4.56 -8.20 7.48
C ALA A 77 -4.49 -8.17 9.01
N ALA A 78 -3.31 -8.36 9.60
CA ALA A 78 -3.08 -8.23 11.04
C ALA A 78 -3.06 -6.77 11.55
N GLY A 79 -3.25 -5.78 10.68
CA GLY A 79 -3.22 -4.36 11.07
C GLY A 79 -1.80 -3.83 11.33
N HIS A 80 -0.78 -4.41 10.69
CA HIS A 80 0.61 -3.95 10.77
C HIS A 80 1.11 -3.35 9.44
N PRO A 81 0.54 -2.23 8.95
CA PRO A 81 0.91 -1.63 7.68
C PRO A 81 2.36 -1.08 7.67
N ALA A 82 2.90 -0.65 8.82
CA ALA A 82 4.28 -0.18 8.92
C ALA A 82 5.31 -1.31 8.67
N ALA A 83 5.06 -2.52 9.20
CA ALA A 83 5.91 -3.68 8.93
C ALA A 83 5.78 -4.13 7.46
N SER A 84 4.57 -4.05 6.92
CA SER A 84 4.28 -4.31 5.50
C SER A 84 5.07 -3.37 4.58
N LEU A 85 5.13 -2.08 4.92
CA LEU A 85 5.84 -1.04 4.16
C LEU A 85 7.35 -1.29 4.12
N LYS A 86 7.95 -1.63 5.27
CA LYS A 86 9.37 -2.01 5.34
C LYS A 86 9.68 -3.18 4.40
N LEU A 87 8.88 -4.23 4.50
CA LEU A 87 9.04 -5.44 3.69
C LEU A 87 8.89 -5.18 2.17
N VAL A 88 7.95 -4.33 1.74
CA VAL A 88 7.85 -3.92 0.33
C VAL A 88 9.06 -3.08 -0.11
N SER A 89 9.54 -2.19 0.76
CA SER A 89 10.73 -1.37 0.47
C SER A 89 11.99 -2.23 0.33
N ASP A 90 12.15 -3.24 1.17
CA ASP A 90 13.26 -4.20 1.09
C ASP A 90 13.20 -4.99 -0.24
N TRP A 91 12.01 -5.36 -0.72
CA TRP A 91 11.85 -6.01 -2.02
C TRP A 91 12.27 -5.11 -3.18
N MET A 92 11.92 -3.82 -3.12
CA MET A 92 12.31 -2.84 -4.13
C MET A 92 13.83 -2.61 -4.13
N LEU A 93 14.48 -2.67 -2.97
CA LEU A 93 15.94 -2.58 -2.86
C LEU A 93 16.63 -3.83 -3.44
N ALA A 94 16.10 -5.02 -3.18
CA ALA A 94 16.73 -6.27 -3.60
C ALA A 94 16.49 -6.62 -5.09
N GLY A 95 15.29 -6.37 -5.60
CA GLY A 95 14.87 -6.80 -6.95
C GLY A 95 14.59 -5.66 -7.92
N GLY A 96 14.77 -4.41 -7.49
CA GLY A 96 14.40 -3.22 -8.23
C GLY A 96 12.91 -2.85 -8.10
N PRO A 97 12.57 -1.57 -8.31
CA PRO A 97 11.20 -1.11 -8.24
C PRO A 97 10.41 -1.49 -9.52
N THR A 98 9.16 -1.92 -9.33
CA THR A 98 8.21 -2.19 -10.43
C THR A 98 6.93 -1.38 -10.21
N SER A 99 6.12 -1.20 -11.26
CA SER A 99 4.86 -0.47 -11.16
C SER A 99 3.95 -1.05 -10.07
N ASP A 100 3.79 -2.38 -10.04
CA ASP A 100 3.00 -3.09 -9.02
C ASP A 100 3.51 -2.84 -7.58
N LEU A 101 4.83 -2.82 -7.38
CA LEU A 101 5.43 -2.55 -6.06
C LEU A 101 5.19 -1.10 -5.62
N TYR A 102 5.24 -0.14 -6.55
CA TYR A 102 4.86 1.24 -6.25
C TYR A 102 3.37 1.37 -5.90
N VAL A 103 2.47 0.71 -6.65
CA VAL A 103 1.03 0.70 -6.33
C VAL A 103 0.79 0.10 -4.94
N LEU A 104 1.46 -1.00 -4.63
CA LEU A 104 1.34 -1.67 -3.34
C LEU A 104 1.85 -0.77 -2.20
N ARG A 105 3.01 -0.12 -2.37
CA ARG A 105 3.54 0.82 -1.37
C ARG A 105 2.64 2.05 -1.22
N ALA A 106 2.08 2.58 -2.31
CA ALA A 106 1.12 3.68 -2.28
C ALA A 106 -0.12 3.34 -1.44
N ARG A 107 -0.69 2.14 -1.62
CA ARG A 107 -1.82 1.67 -0.80
C ARG A 107 -1.47 1.58 0.68
N LEU A 108 -0.24 1.14 1.02
CA LEU A 108 0.24 1.10 2.40
C LEU A 108 0.43 2.50 2.99
N HIS A 109 0.98 3.45 2.24
CA HIS A 109 1.08 4.86 2.65
C HIS A 109 -0.30 5.47 2.90
N LYS A 110 -1.28 5.16 2.03
CA LYS A 110 -2.67 5.60 2.21
C LYS A 110 -3.27 5.07 3.52
N LEU A 111 -3.05 3.79 3.86
CA LEU A 111 -3.48 3.19 5.13
C LEU A 111 -2.82 3.82 6.36
N LEU A 112 -1.61 4.36 6.21
CA LEU A 112 -0.87 5.07 7.26
C LEU A 112 -1.15 6.57 7.30
N HIS A 113 -2.14 7.07 6.53
CA HIS A 113 -2.45 8.48 6.38
C HIS A 113 -1.28 9.34 5.82
N GLN A 114 -0.33 8.72 5.12
CA GLN A 114 0.80 9.39 4.48
C GLN A 114 0.45 9.71 3.01
N VAL A 115 -0.53 10.60 2.82
CA VAL A 115 -1.16 10.84 1.51
C VAL A 115 -0.17 11.41 0.47
N SER A 116 0.72 12.31 0.87
CA SER A 116 1.75 12.88 -0.02
C SER A 116 2.70 11.82 -0.58
N LEU A 117 3.13 10.86 0.26
CA LEU A 117 3.96 9.74 -0.17
C LEU A 117 3.19 8.75 -1.05
N CYS A 118 1.89 8.54 -0.76
CA CYS A 118 1.00 7.77 -1.62
C CYS A 118 0.94 8.39 -3.03
N TYR A 119 0.70 9.70 -3.15
CA TYR A 119 0.68 10.40 -4.43
C TYR A 119 2.00 10.21 -5.21
N ARG A 120 3.14 10.38 -4.54
CA ARG A 120 4.46 10.21 -5.17
C ARG A 120 4.66 8.79 -5.74
N ASP A 121 4.24 7.78 -4.98
CA ASP A 121 4.36 6.39 -5.42
C ASP A 121 3.42 6.07 -6.57
N VAL A 122 2.18 6.58 -6.56
CA VAL A 122 1.24 6.45 -7.68
C VAL A 122 1.81 7.08 -8.96
N ARG A 123 2.41 8.27 -8.86
CA ARG A 123 3.08 8.92 -10.00
C ARG A 123 4.27 8.10 -10.50
N SER A 124 5.04 7.50 -9.61
CA SER A 124 6.18 6.64 -9.98
C SER A 124 5.70 5.36 -10.67
N ALA A 125 4.60 4.77 -10.22
CA ALA A 125 3.97 3.62 -10.86
C ALA A 125 3.51 3.94 -12.30
N LEU A 126 2.85 5.08 -12.50
CA LEU A 126 2.38 5.54 -13.81
C LEU A 126 3.53 5.96 -14.74
N ALA A 127 4.65 6.44 -14.20
CA ALA A 127 5.84 6.74 -14.99
C ALA A 127 6.46 5.46 -15.58
N LEU A 128 6.47 4.36 -14.82
CA LEU A 128 6.93 3.05 -15.32
C LEU A 128 5.90 2.40 -16.25
N THR A 129 4.61 2.50 -15.92
CA THR A 129 3.54 1.86 -16.69
C THR A 129 2.35 2.80 -16.79
N PRO A 130 2.27 3.61 -17.87
CA PRO A 130 1.22 4.62 -18.03
C PRO A 130 -0.21 4.05 -18.06
N ARG A 131 -0.36 2.79 -18.49
CA ARG A 131 -1.65 2.09 -18.60
C ARG A 131 -1.98 1.22 -17.38
N CYS A 132 -1.33 1.45 -16.23
CA CYS A 132 -1.65 0.71 -15.01
C CYS A 132 -3.02 1.15 -14.44
N PRO A 133 -4.06 0.29 -14.48
CA PRO A 133 -5.42 0.68 -14.08
C PRO A 133 -5.50 0.97 -12.58
N GLU A 134 -4.75 0.23 -11.76
CA GLU A 134 -4.76 0.37 -10.31
C GLU A 134 -4.15 1.71 -9.86
N ALA A 135 -3.04 2.10 -10.48
CA ALA A 135 -2.40 3.39 -10.23
C ALA A 135 -3.28 4.54 -10.70
N ALA A 136 -3.91 4.40 -11.87
CA ALA A 136 -4.85 5.40 -12.40
C ALA A 136 -6.08 5.57 -11.49
N ALA A 137 -6.66 4.48 -11.00
CA ALA A 137 -7.78 4.53 -10.07
C ALA A 137 -7.40 5.22 -8.74
N LEU A 138 -6.23 4.92 -8.18
CA LEU A 138 -5.73 5.61 -6.99
C LEU A 138 -5.48 7.10 -7.24
N LEU A 139 -4.93 7.46 -8.40
CA LEU A 139 -4.72 8.86 -8.75
C LEU A 139 -6.04 9.62 -8.86
N LEU A 140 -7.05 9.04 -9.52
CA LEU A 140 -8.38 9.63 -9.64
C LEU A 140 -9.03 9.84 -8.26
N GLN A 141 -8.89 8.88 -7.35
CA GLN A 141 -9.36 9.04 -5.96
C GLN A 141 -8.68 10.22 -5.26
N LEU A 142 -7.35 10.36 -5.38
CA LEU A 142 -6.59 11.47 -4.80
C LEU A 142 -6.97 12.83 -5.42
N GLN A 143 -7.26 12.86 -6.72
CA GLN A 143 -7.71 14.07 -7.41
C GLN A 143 -9.10 14.48 -6.94
N ALA A 144 -10.03 13.53 -6.81
CA ALA A 144 -11.37 13.81 -6.32
C ALA A 144 -11.34 14.33 -4.88
N THR A 145 -10.55 13.74 -3.99
CA THR A 145 -10.40 14.21 -2.60
C THR A 145 -9.71 15.57 -2.53
N GLY A 146 -8.67 15.79 -3.34
CA GLY A 146 -7.99 17.08 -3.43
C GLY A 146 -8.91 18.20 -3.91
N GLU A 147 -9.71 17.93 -4.95
CA GLU A 147 -10.68 18.87 -5.50
C GLU A 147 -11.81 19.19 -4.50
N TRP A 148 -12.31 18.19 -3.78
CA TRP A 148 -13.28 18.40 -2.71
C TRP A 148 -12.74 19.33 -1.62
N HIS A 149 -11.52 19.09 -1.14
CA HIS A 149 -10.87 19.96 -0.16
C HIS A 149 -10.59 21.37 -0.68
N ARG A 150 -10.29 21.52 -1.99
CA ARG A 150 -10.15 22.83 -2.63
C ARG A 150 -11.46 23.62 -2.58
N GLN A 151 -12.60 22.97 -2.83
CA GLN A 151 -13.92 23.61 -2.77
C GLN A 151 -14.29 24.03 -1.34
N GLU A 152 -14.03 23.16 -0.36
CA GLU A 152 -14.22 23.50 1.06
C GLU A 152 -13.33 24.67 1.50
N ALA A 153 -12.10 24.76 0.98
CA ALA A 153 -11.22 25.89 1.25
C ALA A 153 -11.80 27.21 0.74
N VAL A 154 -12.30 27.24 -0.51
CA VAL A 154 -12.94 28.43 -1.09
C VAL A 154 -14.18 28.81 -0.29
N ASN A 155 -15.05 27.85 0.02
CA ASN A 155 -16.28 28.09 0.78
C ASN A 155 -16.01 28.61 2.20
N GLY A 156 -15.05 27.99 2.90
CA GLY A 156 -14.60 28.44 4.22
C GLY A 156 -14.09 29.88 4.20
N ALA A 157 -13.29 30.22 3.19
CA ALA A 157 -12.74 31.56 3.06
C ALA A 157 -13.82 32.61 2.70
N LEU A 158 -14.78 32.30 1.84
CA LEU A 158 -15.94 33.16 1.57
C LEU A 158 -16.79 33.44 2.82
N ARG A 159 -16.84 32.47 3.75
CA ARG A 159 -17.54 32.61 5.05
C ARG A 159 -16.69 33.28 6.13
N GLY A 160 -15.48 33.74 5.81
CA GLY A 160 -14.55 34.36 6.76
C GLY A 160 -13.87 33.37 7.72
N ARG A 161 -14.05 32.06 7.55
CA ARG A 161 -13.40 31.00 8.33
C ARG A 161 -12.04 30.65 7.72
N LEU A 162 -11.12 31.61 7.77
CA LEU A 162 -9.76 31.48 7.23
C LEU A 162 -8.96 30.28 7.79
N PRO A 163 -8.99 29.93 9.10
CA PRO A 163 -8.21 28.78 9.58
C PRO A 163 -8.68 27.45 8.99
N ASP A 164 -10.00 27.24 8.91
CA ASP A 164 -10.59 26.03 8.30
C ASP A 164 -10.27 25.96 6.80
N ALA A 165 -10.29 27.11 6.13
CA ALA A 165 -9.95 27.22 4.72
C ALA A 165 -8.48 26.87 4.44
N LEU A 166 -7.56 27.35 5.27
CA LEU A 166 -6.14 27.01 5.17
C LEU A 166 -5.90 25.52 5.47
N GLY A 167 -6.57 24.97 6.48
CA GLY A 167 -6.54 23.53 6.76
C GLY A 167 -6.99 22.70 5.57
N SER A 168 -8.12 23.08 4.95
CA SER A 168 -8.63 22.42 3.75
C SER A 168 -7.69 22.57 2.55
N THR A 169 -7.03 23.72 2.40
CA THR A 169 -6.05 23.93 1.33
C THR A 169 -4.83 23.01 1.50
N ASN A 170 -4.34 22.86 2.74
CA ASN A 170 -3.24 21.95 3.03
C ASN A 170 -3.62 20.49 2.72
N MET A 171 -4.82 20.06 3.11
CA MET A 171 -5.34 18.74 2.76
C MET A 171 -5.42 18.53 1.24
N ALA A 172 -5.83 19.55 0.49
CA ALA A 172 -5.85 19.49 -0.98
C ALA A 172 -4.44 19.31 -1.56
N LEU A 173 -3.46 20.07 -1.04
CA LEU A 173 -2.05 20.02 -1.46
C LEU A 173 -1.40 18.66 -1.14
N GLU A 174 -1.73 18.04 -0.01
CA GLU A 174 -1.25 16.70 0.32
C GLU A 174 -1.73 15.64 -0.67
N ASN A 175 -2.96 15.79 -1.16
CA ASN A 175 -3.56 14.88 -2.13
C ASN A 175 -3.02 15.10 -3.55
N CYS A 176 -2.83 16.36 -3.97
CA CYS A 176 -2.43 16.73 -5.32
C CYS A 176 -1.34 17.82 -5.36
N PRO A 177 -0.10 17.53 -4.91
CA PRO A 177 0.95 18.55 -4.76
C PRO A 177 1.47 19.16 -6.07
N ARG A 178 1.09 18.62 -7.24
CA ARG A 178 1.46 19.18 -8.55
C ARG A 178 0.37 20.03 -9.18
N ASP A 179 -0.79 20.18 -8.55
CA ASP A 179 -1.84 21.04 -9.07
C ASP A 179 -1.55 22.50 -8.73
N ALA A 180 -1.16 23.28 -9.75
CA ALA A 180 -0.85 24.70 -9.63
C ALA A 180 -2.03 25.52 -9.10
N ARG A 181 -3.26 25.08 -9.35
CA ARG A 181 -4.48 25.78 -8.88
C ARG A 181 -4.56 25.83 -7.36
N LEU A 182 -4.02 24.82 -6.67
CA LEU A 182 -4.03 24.75 -5.21
C LEU A 182 -3.13 25.80 -4.56
N TYR A 183 -2.01 26.12 -5.21
CA TYR A 183 -1.12 27.19 -4.76
C TYR A 183 -1.78 28.57 -4.93
N LEU A 184 -2.48 28.79 -6.04
CA LEU A 184 -3.27 30.02 -6.24
C LEU A 184 -4.38 30.16 -5.19
N THR A 185 -5.12 29.08 -4.89
CA THR A 185 -6.11 29.13 -3.81
C THR A 185 -5.48 29.42 -2.45
N CYS A 186 -4.29 28.87 -2.17
CA CYS A 186 -3.57 29.16 -0.93
C CYS A 186 -3.20 30.65 -0.79
N ILE A 187 -2.69 31.26 -1.86
CA ILE A 187 -2.37 32.69 -1.90
C ILE A 187 -3.66 33.52 -1.71
N ASN A 188 -4.73 33.19 -2.42
CA ASN A 188 -5.99 33.94 -2.35
C ASN A 188 -6.66 33.84 -0.96
N VAL A 189 -6.63 32.66 -0.33
CA VAL A 189 -7.13 32.47 1.04
C VAL A 189 -6.29 33.25 2.05
N SER A 190 -4.96 33.28 1.87
CA SER A 190 -4.04 33.98 2.78
C SER A 190 -4.14 35.51 2.66
N THR A 191 -4.45 36.03 1.47
CA THR A 191 -4.53 37.46 1.16
C THR A 191 -5.95 38.04 1.21
N GLY A 192 -6.97 37.18 1.32
CA GLY A 192 -8.38 37.60 1.32
C GLY A 192 -8.92 38.04 -0.05
N LEU A 193 -8.21 37.71 -1.15
CA LEU A 193 -8.48 38.23 -2.50
C LEU A 193 -9.44 37.36 -3.35
N LEU A 194 -10.19 36.42 -2.74
CA LEU A 194 -11.03 35.46 -3.48
C LEU A 194 -12.15 36.10 -4.34
N GLY A 195 -12.43 37.40 -4.17
CA GLY A 195 -13.42 38.13 -4.98
C GLY A 195 -12.94 38.58 -6.37
N LEU A 196 -11.70 38.32 -6.78
CA LEU A 196 -11.14 38.86 -8.03
C LEU A 196 -10.84 37.83 -9.12
N SER A 197 -10.88 36.53 -8.84
CA SER A 197 -10.41 35.51 -9.81
C SER A 197 -11.50 34.76 -10.58
N GLU A 198 -12.79 34.91 -10.24
CA GLU A 198 -13.88 34.26 -10.99
C GLU A 198 -14.39 35.09 -12.19
N GLY A 199 -13.86 36.31 -12.41
CA GLY A 199 -14.29 37.22 -13.47
C GLY A 199 -13.59 37.10 -14.83
N PHE A 200 -12.65 36.17 -15.02
CA PHE A 200 -11.90 36.04 -16.28
C PHE A 200 -12.01 34.63 -16.86
N CYS A 201 -13.23 34.15 -17.11
CA CYS A 201 -13.47 32.98 -17.97
C CYS A 201 -14.92 32.94 -18.50
N THR A 202 -15.45 34.06 -18.98
CA THR A 202 -16.54 34.08 -19.96
C THR A 202 -16.30 35.24 -20.90
N ASP A 203 -16.20 34.93 -22.19
CA ASP A 203 -16.14 35.80 -23.38
C ASP A 203 -14.78 35.83 -24.11
N ALA A 204 -14.57 34.80 -24.93
CA ALA A 204 -14.04 34.89 -26.29
C ALA A 204 -14.34 33.59 -27.05
#